data_AF-B6B328-F1
#
_entry.id   AF-B6B328-F1
#
_cell.length_a   1.000
_cell.length_b   1.000
_cell.length_c   1.000
_cell.angle_alpha   90.00
_cell.angle_beta   90.00
_cell.angle_gamma   90.00
#
_symmetry.space_group_name_H-M   'P 1'
#
loop_
_entity.id
_entity.type
_entity.pdbx_description
1 polymer ?
#
loop_
_entity_poly.entity_id
_entity_poly.type
_entity_poly.pdbx_seq_one_letter_code
_entity_poly.pdbx_strand_id
1 'polypeptide(L)'
;MAYLKRIVLTFLTLLSLTVPAAAQSDDPLVFATVHRPPFADTEGDQITGFSIDLMRAIADQLGHEVVFEPNTRFGDMLSAVRSERIDGAIANISITAERERTMAFSQPIFGSGIKIMIPNEGSGASIFALFTWDIALVVLRGLALLFFGGLLMWFFERRVQPYFGKPAREALFPSFW
;
A
#
# COMPACT_ATOMS: atom_id res chain seq x y z
N MET A 1 46.02 -29.61 -23.05
CA MET A 1 45.30 -28.86 -21.98
C MET A 1 43.77 -28.78 -22.16
N ALA A 2 43.24 -28.61 -23.37
CA ALA A 2 41.79 -28.50 -23.59
C ALA A 2 41.00 -29.77 -23.22
N TYR A 3 41.56 -30.96 -23.48
CA TYR A 3 40.92 -32.25 -23.16
C TYR A 3 40.81 -32.50 -21.64
N LEU A 4 41.83 -32.11 -20.87
CA LEU A 4 41.82 -32.25 -19.42
C LEU A 4 40.76 -31.35 -18.77
N LYS A 5 40.60 -30.10 -19.27
CA LYS A 5 39.51 -29.22 -18.83
C LYS A 5 38.14 -29.80 -19.12
N ARG A 6 37.94 -30.39 -20.31
CA ARG A 6 36.65 -31.02 -20.67
C ARG A 6 36.32 -32.21 -19.77
N ILE A 7 37.30 -33.07 -19.48
CA ILE A 7 37.10 -34.22 -18.56
C ILE A 7 36.76 -33.74 -17.15
N VAL A 8 37.46 -32.73 -16.62
CA VAL A 8 37.19 -32.17 -15.30
C VAL A 8 35.81 -31.51 -15.24
N LEU A 9 35.41 -30.77 -16.28
CA LEU A 9 34.07 -30.16 -16.36
C LEU A 9 32.97 -31.22 -16.43
N THR A 10 33.14 -32.28 -17.22
CA THR A 10 32.16 -33.37 -17.30
C THR A 10 32.05 -34.14 -15.98
N PHE A 11 33.18 -34.33 -15.28
CA PHE A 11 33.19 -34.97 -13.97
C PHE A 11 32.51 -34.12 -12.90
N LEU A 12 32.71 -32.79 -12.91
CA LEU A 12 32.02 -31.86 -12.01
C LEU A 12 30.50 -31.83 -12.25
N THR A 13 30.06 -31.88 -13.51
CA THR A 13 28.62 -31.95 -13.83
C THR A 13 27.98 -33.27 -13.46
N LEU A 14 28.72 -34.39 -13.52
CA LEU A 14 28.21 -35.69 -13.06
C LEU A 14 28.10 -35.74 -11.53
N LEU A 15 29.04 -35.09 -10.81
CA LEU A 15 29.04 -35.05 -9.34
C LEU A 15 27.88 -34.21 -8.77
N SER A 16 27.40 -33.20 -9.50
CA SER A 16 26.21 -32.43 -9.12
C SER A 16 24.88 -33.19 -9.25
N LEU A 17 24.85 -34.29 -10.03
CA LEU A 17 23.65 -35.12 -10.19
C LEU A 17 23.49 -36.17 -9.08
N THR A 18 24.51 -36.38 -8.25
CA THR A 18 24.51 -37.35 -7.15
C THR A 18 24.30 -36.71 -5.78
N VAL A 19 23.92 -35.44 -5.72
CA VAL A 19 23.42 -34.87 -4.46
C VAL A 19 22.10 -35.59 -4.16
N PRO A 20 22.01 -36.40 -3.10
CA PRO A 20 20.73 -36.96 -2.71
C PRO A 20 19.80 -35.77 -2.49
N ALA A 21 18.67 -35.74 -3.21
CA ALA A 21 17.56 -34.88 -2.83
C ALA A 21 17.32 -35.18 -1.35
N ALA A 22 17.61 -34.22 -0.47
CA ALA A 22 17.33 -34.38 0.95
C ALA A 22 15.84 -34.74 1.02
N ALA A 23 15.54 -35.96 1.42
CA ALA A 23 14.18 -36.39 1.63
C ALA A 23 13.58 -35.42 2.64
N GLN A 24 12.62 -34.62 2.19
CA GLN A 24 11.87 -33.74 3.07
C GLN A 24 11.17 -34.67 4.06
N SER A 25 11.48 -34.53 5.35
CA SER A 25 10.85 -35.35 6.39
C SER A 25 9.34 -35.18 6.31
N ASP A 26 8.61 -36.29 6.39
CA ASP A 26 7.13 -36.29 6.49
C ASP A 26 6.63 -35.79 7.86
N ASP A 27 7.53 -35.35 8.75
CA ASP A 27 7.16 -34.82 10.05
C ASP A 27 6.41 -33.48 9.90
N PRO A 28 5.32 -33.26 10.66
CA PRO A 28 4.58 -32.01 10.61
C PRO A 28 5.47 -30.82 10.99
N LEU A 29 5.40 -29.75 10.20
CA LEU A 29 6.10 -28.51 10.48
C LEU A 29 5.41 -27.76 11.63
N VAL A 30 6.17 -27.42 12.67
CA VAL A 30 5.66 -26.70 13.83
C VAL A 30 5.99 -25.21 13.71
N PHE A 31 4.95 -24.39 13.59
CA PHE A 31 5.05 -22.94 13.53
C PHE A 31 4.52 -22.30 14.80
N ALA A 32 5.32 -21.47 15.46
CA ALA A 32 4.80 -20.71 16.60
C ALA A 32 4.04 -19.47 16.17
N THR A 33 3.04 -19.10 16.97
CA THR A 33 2.25 -17.88 16.79
C THR A 33 1.93 -17.24 18.15
N VAL A 34 1.30 -16.07 18.13
CA VAL A 34 0.88 -15.33 19.33
C VAL A 34 -0.42 -14.57 19.04
N HIS A 35 -1.29 -14.44 20.05
CA HIS A 35 -2.58 -13.75 19.91
C HIS A 35 -2.41 -12.29 19.42
N ARG A 36 -2.72 -12.07 18.15
CA ARG A 36 -2.63 -10.81 17.40
C ARG A 36 -3.73 -10.72 16.34
N PRO A 37 -5.01 -10.56 16.71
CA PRO A 37 -6.07 -10.33 15.73
C PRO A 37 -5.78 -9.09 14.86
N PRO A 38 -6.11 -9.11 13.56
CA PRO A 38 -6.77 -10.20 12.81
C PRO A 38 -5.79 -11.23 12.19
N PHE A 39 -4.50 -11.19 12.53
CA PHE A 39 -3.46 -12.03 11.91
C PHE A 39 -3.40 -13.44 12.49
N ALA A 40 -3.53 -13.55 13.81
CA ALA A 40 -3.60 -14.81 14.54
C ALA A 40 -4.51 -14.63 15.76
N ASP A 41 -5.63 -15.32 15.79
CA ASP A 41 -6.50 -15.45 16.93
C ASP A 41 -6.31 -16.84 17.53
N THR A 42 -5.77 -16.88 18.75
CA THR A 42 -5.49 -18.11 19.50
C THR A 42 -6.43 -18.29 20.70
N GLU A 43 -7.44 -17.43 20.86
CA GLU A 43 -8.37 -17.50 22.00
C GLU A 43 -9.62 -18.35 21.71
N GLY A 44 -9.96 -18.55 20.43
CA GLY A 44 -11.04 -19.44 20.02
C GLY A 44 -10.68 -20.92 20.11
N ASP A 45 -11.67 -21.78 19.85
CA ASP A 45 -11.49 -23.25 19.81
C ASP A 45 -10.45 -23.69 18.77
N GLN A 46 -10.23 -22.87 17.74
CA GLN A 46 -9.24 -23.09 16.71
C GLN A 46 -8.41 -21.83 16.51
N ILE A 47 -7.12 -22.05 16.26
CA ILE A 47 -6.21 -20.98 15.85
C ILE A 47 -6.62 -20.53 14.43
N THR A 48 -6.99 -19.27 14.28
CA THR A 48 -7.50 -18.71 13.01
C THR A 48 -6.86 -17.35 12.73
N GLY A 49 -7.15 -16.77 11.56
CA GLY A 49 -6.70 -15.43 11.20
C GLY A 49 -5.85 -15.44 9.94
N PHE A 50 -5.63 -14.25 9.38
CA PHE A 50 -5.03 -14.08 8.06
C PHE A 50 -3.72 -14.84 7.87
N SER A 51 -2.79 -14.73 8.83
CA SER A 51 -1.48 -15.36 8.69
C SER A 51 -1.57 -16.87 8.84
N ILE A 52 -2.44 -17.36 9.72
CA ILE A 52 -2.66 -18.79 9.96
C ILE A 52 -3.24 -19.45 8.71
N ASP A 53 -4.28 -18.85 8.14
CA ASP A 53 -4.96 -19.39 6.96
C ASP A 53 -4.05 -19.36 5.73
N LEU A 54 -3.22 -18.32 5.60
CA LEU A 54 -2.20 -18.25 4.55
C LEU A 54 -1.18 -19.40 4.67
N MET A 55 -0.69 -19.69 5.88
CA MET A 55 0.30 -20.75 6.07
C MET A 55 -0.29 -22.14 5.85
N ARG A 56 -1.54 -22.37 6.25
CA ARG A 56 -2.26 -23.61 5.91
C ARG A 56 -2.32 -23.79 4.39
N ALA A 57 -2.75 -22.76 3.65
CA ALA A 57 -2.81 -22.83 2.20
C ALA A 57 -1.44 -23.08 1.54
N ILE A 58 -0.36 -22.48 2.08
CA ILE A 58 1.01 -22.74 1.61
C ILE A 58 1.41 -24.19 1.89
N ALA A 59 1.14 -24.69 3.11
CA ALA A 59 1.47 -26.06 3.50
C ALA A 59 0.71 -27.08 2.64
N ASP A 60 -0.59 -26.86 2.41
CA ASP A 60 -1.43 -27.67 1.54
C ASP A 60 -0.89 -27.72 0.10
N GLN A 61 -0.43 -26.57 -0.43
CA GLN A 61 0.14 -26.50 -1.77
C GLN A 61 1.49 -27.22 -1.88
N LEU A 62 2.27 -27.25 -0.80
CA LEU A 62 3.56 -27.92 -0.75
C LEU A 62 3.46 -29.40 -0.35
N GLY A 63 2.28 -29.87 0.08
CA GLY A 63 2.07 -31.23 0.55
C GLY A 63 2.66 -31.50 1.93
N HIS A 64 2.69 -30.48 2.81
CA HIS A 64 3.19 -30.59 4.19
C HIS A 64 2.05 -30.42 5.19
N GLU A 65 2.11 -31.15 6.30
CA GLU A 65 1.27 -30.86 7.46
C GLU A 65 1.88 -29.73 8.28
N VAL A 66 1.04 -28.81 8.79
CA VAL A 66 1.48 -27.70 9.64
C VAL A 66 0.69 -27.67 10.95
N VAL A 67 1.41 -27.56 12.06
CA VAL A 67 0.86 -27.44 13.41
C VAL A 67 1.25 -26.07 13.98
N PHE A 68 0.28 -25.40 14.59
CA PHE A 68 0.50 -24.08 15.18
C PHE A 68 0.65 -24.16 16.70
N GLU A 69 1.75 -23.63 17.23
CA GLU A 69 2.01 -23.55 18.67
C GLU A 69 1.74 -22.14 19.20
N PRO A 70 0.66 -21.92 19.97
CA PRO A 70 0.37 -20.60 20.53
C PRO A 70 1.33 -20.29 21.68
N ASN A 71 1.91 -19.10 21.65
CA ASN A 71 2.81 -18.59 22.67
C ASN A 71 2.20 -17.37 23.36
N THR A 72 2.41 -17.26 24.68
CA THR A 72 1.88 -16.14 25.47
C THR A 72 2.56 -14.81 25.12
N ARG A 73 3.87 -14.84 24.84
CA ARG A 73 4.66 -13.64 24.56
C ARG A 73 5.34 -13.76 23.20
N PHE A 74 5.35 -12.64 22.48
CA PHE A 74 6.05 -12.52 21.20
C PHE A 74 7.55 -12.87 21.29
N GLY A 75 8.20 -12.55 22.42
CA GLY A 75 9.62 -12.90 22.62
C GLY A 75 9.87 -14.39 22.75
N ASP A 76 8.94 -15.12 23.37
CA ASP A 76 9.06 -16.57 23.60
C ASP A 76 8.92 -17.32 22.26
N MET A 77 7.97 -16.90 21.43
CA MET A 77 7.79 -17.36 20.04
C MET A 77 9.08 -17.22 19.23
N LEU A 78 9.72 -16.04 19.25
CA LEU A 78 10.97 -15.81 18.53
C LEU A 78 12.14 -16.62 19.12
N SER A 79 12.19 -16.75 20.44
CA SER A 79 13.26 -17.51 21.10
C SER A 79 13.18 -19.00 20.76
N ALA A 80 11.98 -19.55 20.62
CA ALA A 80 11.77 -20.94 20.23
C ALA A 80 12.28 -21.24 18.81
N VAL A 81 12.09 -20.32 17.85
CA VAL A 81 12.68 -20.44 16.50
C VAL A 81 14.21 -20.38 16.60
N ARG A 82 14.75 -19.45 17.38
CA ARG A 82 16.21 -19.30 17.54
C ARG A 82 16.88 -20.51 18.17
N SER A 83 16.19 -21.21 19.07
CA SER A 83 16.68 -22.43 19.69
C SER A 83 16.43 -23.68 18.84
N GLU A 84 15.95 -23.54 17.60
CA GLU A 84 15.62 -24.64 16.68
C GLU A 84 14.63 -25.65 17.30
N ARG A 85 13.79 -25.20 18.24
CA ARG A 85 12.76 -26.03 18.88
C ARG A 85 11.53 -26.20 17.97
N ILE A 86 11.32 -25.23 17.10
CA ILE A 86 10.21 -25.11 16.17
C ILE A 86 10.76 -24.62 14.82
N ASP A 87 10.07 -24.96 13.75
CA ASP A 87 10.56 -24.77 12.38
C ASP A 87 10.41 -23.32 11.90
N GLY A 88 9.46 -22.58 12.48
CA GLY A 88 9.22 -21.20 12.10
C GLY A 88 8.28 -20.47 13.05
N ALA A 89 8.06 -19.19 12.74
CA ALA A 89 7.07 -18.37 13.43
C ALA A 89 6.23 -17.60 12.43
N ILE A 90 4.94 -17.47 12.74
CA ILE A 90 4.00 -16.75 11.91
C ILE A 90 3.02 -15.90 12.74
N ALA A 91 3.06 -14.60 12.48
CA ALA A 91 2.21 -13.57 13.07
C ALA A 91 2.45 -12.25 12.30
N ASN A 92 2.05 -11.11 12.84
CA ASN A 92 2.44 -9.79 12.34
C ASN A 92 3.89 -9.42 12.74
N ILE A 93 4.87 -10.20 12.27
CA ILE A 93 6.29 -10.04 12.64
C ILE A 93 6.92 -8.95 11.77
N SER A 94 7.31 -7.83 12.37
CA SER A 94 8.08 -6.80 11.65
C SER A 94 9.50 -7.28 11.34
N ILE A 95 9.93 -7.12 10.09
CA ILE A 95 11.31 -7.33 9.66
C ILE A 95 12.13 -6.13 10.12
N THR A 96 13.14 -6.36 10.96
CA THR A 96 14.05 -5.32 11.46
C THR A 96 15.49 -5.79 11.33
N ALA A 97 16.43 -4.85 11.15
CA ALA A 97 17.84 -5.17 10.99
C ALA A 97 18.40 -6.01 12.16
N GLU A 98 17.93 -5.77 13.40
CA GLU A 98 18.36 -6.55 14.55
C GLU A 98 17.87 -8.00 14.52
N ARG A 99 16.66 -8.24 13.99
CA ARG A 99 16.15 -9.61 13.84
C ARG A 99 16.83 -10.33 12.68
N GLU A 100 17.03 -9.66 11.54
CA GLU A 100 17.70 -10.23 10.36
C GLU A 100 19.14 -10.67 10.64
N ARG A 101 19.83 -10.07 11.63
CA ARG A 101 21.15 -10.53 12.08
C ARG A 101 21.15 -11.93 12.68
N THR A 102 20.01 -12.41 13.18
CA THR A 102 19.91 -13.66 13.93
C THR A 102 18.88 -14.63 13.37
N MET A 103 18.10 -14.22 12.37
CA MET A 103 16.96 -14.97 11.84
C MET A 103 16.82 -14.73 10.34
N ALA A 104 16.44 -15.78 9.61
CA ALA A 104 16.04 -15.67 8.21
C ALA A 104 14.56 -15.26 8.11
N PHE A 105 14.24 -14.37 7.17
CA PHE A 105 12.88 -13.96 6.86
C PHE A 105 12.51 -14.38 5.44
N SER A 106 11.24 -14.72 5.24
CA SER A 106 10.65 -14.86 3.92
C SER A 106 10.40 -13.49 3.27
N GLN A 107 9.84 -13.49 2.06
CA GLN A 107 9.30 -12.27 1.48
C GLN A 107 8.11 -11.77 2.31
N PRO A 108 7.96 -10.44 2.49
CA PRO A 108 6.91 -9.88 3.32
C PRO A 108 5.52 -10.17 2.73
N ILE A 109 4.64 -10.73 3.56
CA ILE A 109 3.24 -11.04 3.20
C ILE A 109 2.27 -9.87 3.46
N PHE A 110 2.71 -8.85 4.20
CA PHE A 110 1.88 -7.72 4.59
C PHE A 110 2.70 -6.43 4.69
N GLY A 111 2.35 -5.44 3.85
CA GLY A 111 2.94 -4.10 3.89
C GLY A 111 2.24 -3.25 4.96
N SER A 112 2.98 -2.86 6.00
CA SER A 112 2.46 -1.99 7.06
C SER A 112 3.36 -0.77 7.29
N GLY A 113 2.82 0.23 7.99
CA GLY A 113 3.54 1.44 8.38
C GLY A 113 2.88 2.08 9.58
N ILE A 114 3.60 2.98 10.24
CA ILE A 114 3.08 3.74 11.37
C ILE A 114 2.02 4.71 10.85
N LYS A 115 0.83 4.66 11.44
CA LYS A 115 -0.29 5.55 11.13
C LYS A 115 -0.88 6.09 12.42
N ILE A 116 -1.45 7.29 12.36
CA ILE A 116 -2.18 7.90 13.47
C ILE A 116 -3.66 7.78 13.14
N MET A 117 -4.43 7.17 14.05
CA MET A 117 -5.88 7.11 13.96
C MET A 117 -6.47 8.37 14.62
N ILE A 118 -7.31 9.08 13.89
CA ILE A 118 -8.08 10.22 14.41
C ILE A 118 -9.58 9.91 14.31
N PRO A 119 -10.42 10.50 15.18
CA PRO A 119 -11.86 10.45 15.00
C PRO A 119 -12.23 10.92 13.58
N ASN A 120 -13.19 10.23 12.96
CA ASN A 120 -13.76 10.71 11.71
C ASN A 120 -14.70 11.87 12.04
N GLU A 121 -14.15 13.08 12.14
CA GLU A 121 -14.94 14.30 12.17
C GLU A 121 -15.51 14.49 10.76
N GLY A 122 -16.75 14.03 10.57
CA GLY A 122 -17.42 14.06 9.28
C GLY A 122 -17.31 15.45 8.66
N SER A 123 -16.65 15.55 7.51
CA SER A 123 -16.56 16.77 6.73
C SER A 123 -17.89 17.00 6.01
N GLY A 124 -18.87 17.55 6.72
CA GLY A 124 -20.08 18.06 6.10
C GLY A 124 -19.71 19.09 5.02
N ALA A 125 -20.30 18.99 3.83
CA ALA A 125 -20.10 19.97 2.78
C ALA A 125 -20.62 21.33 3.26
N SER A 126 -19.71 22.24 3.59
CA SER A 126 -20.05 23.59 4.04
C SER A 126 -20.14 24.51 2.84
N ILE A 127 -21.28 25.20 2.66
CA ILE A 127 -21.41 26.25 1.64
C ILE A 127 -20.39 27.38 1.84
N PHE A 128 -19.89 27.54 3.07
CA PHE A 128 -18.83 28.50 3.38
C PHE A 128 -17.48 28.15 2.74
N ALA A 129 -17.25 26.89 2.34
CA ALA A 129 -16.05 26.50 1.59
C ALA A 129 -15.98 27.18 0.21
N LEU A 130 -17.12 27.65 -0.33
CA LEU A 130 -17.16 28.42 -1.58
C LEU A 130 -16.68 29.86 -1.41
N PHE A 131 -16.60 30.38 -0.17
CA PHE A 131 -16.13 31.74 0.11
C PHE A 131 -14.60 31.80 0.27
N THR A 132 -13.88 31.13 -0.63
CA THR A 132 -12.41 31.21 -0.67
C THR A 132 -11.99 32.39 -1.53
N TRP A 133 -10.88 33.05 -1.17
CA TRP A 133 -10.31 34.16 -1.95
C TRP A 133 -10.01 33.78 -3.40
N ASP A 134 -9.65 32.52 -3.67
CA ASP A 134 -9.42 32.03 -5.03
C ASP A 134 -10.69 32.06 -5.89
N ILE A 135 -11.83 31.61 -5.34
CA ILE A 135 -13.12 31.66 -6.03
C ILE A 135 -13.54 33.11 -6.23
N ALA A 136 -13.37 33.96 -5.22
CA ALA A 136 -13.66 35.39 -5.34
C ALA A 136 -12.84 36.05 -6.46
N LEU A 137 -11.54 35.72 -6.58
CA LEU A 137 -10.68 36.22 -7.65
C LEU A 137 -11.09 35.69 -9.02
N VAL A 138 -11.49 34.41 -9.14
CA VAL A 138 -11.98 33.84 -10.39
C VAL A 138 -13.28 34.52 -10.84
N VAL A 139 -14.23 34.72 -9.93
CA VAL A 139 -15.48 35.44 -10.20
C VAL A 139 -15.20 36.87 -10.60
N LEU A 140 -14.33 37.58 -9.86
CA LEU A 140 -13.97 38.96 -10.18
C LEU A 140 -13.29 39.06 -11.54
N ARG A 141 -12.37 38.14 -11.88
CA ARG A 141 -11.75 38.07 -13.21
C ARG A 141 -12.78 37.83 -14.32
N GLY A 142 -13.75 36.95 -14.09
CA GLY A 142 -14.86 36.73 -15.03
C GLY A 142 -15.72 37.97 -15.23
N LEU A 143 -16.11 38.64 -14.13
CA LEU A 143 -16.86 39.90 -14.18
C LEU A 143 -16.07 41.02 -14.86
N ALA A 144 -14.76 41.11 -14.60
CA ALA A 144 -13.89 42.06 -15.25
C ALA A 144 -13.80 41.79 -16.76
N LEU A 145 -13.63 40.52 -17.17
CA LEU A 145 -13.64 40.13 -18.58
C LEU A 145 -14.93 40.56 -19.29
N LEU A 146 -16.09 40.28 -18.67
CA LEU A 146 -17.39 40.69 -19.21
C LEU A 146 -17.52 42.22 -19.28
N PHE A 147 -17.14 42.93 -18.22
CA PHE A 147 -17.19 44.39 -18.16
C PHE A 147 -16.32 45.04 -19.24
N PHE A 148 -15.05 44.65 -19.33
CA PHE A 148 -14.13 45.21 -20.32
C PHE A 148 -14.48 44.77 -21.74
N GLY A 149 -14.97 43.54 -21.93
CA GLY A 149 -15.49 43.07 -23.22
C GLY A 149 -16.67 43.89 -23.71
N GLY A 150 -17.65 44.16 -22.84
CA GLY A 150 -18.78 45.03 -23.15
C GLY A 150 -18.35 46.46 -23.46
N LEU A 151 -17.43 47.03 -22.69
CA LEU A 151 -16.89 48.37 -22.94
C LEU A 151 -16.17 48.46 -24.30
N LEU A 152 -15.46 47.39 -24.68
CA LEU A 152 -14.74 47.30 -25.95
C LEU A 152 -15.72 47.20 -27.13
N MET A 153 -16.77 46.39 -27.00
CA MET A 153 -17.88 46.34 -27.97
C MET A 153 -18.51 47.72 -28.16
N TRP A 154 -18.90 48.39 -27.06
CA TRP A 154 -19.45 49.75 -27.13
C TRP A 154 -18.48 50.73 -27.83
N PHE A 155 -17.19 50.69 -27.49
CA PHE A 155 -16.20 51.61 -28.06
C PHE A 155 -16.10 51.52 -29.59
N PHE A 156 -16.16 50.31 -30.15
CA PHE A 156 -16.10 50.07 -31.59
C PHE A 156 -17.44 50.26 -32.29
N GLU A 157 -18.53 49.76 -31.71
CA GLU A 157 -19.84 49.75 -32.38
C GLU A 157 -20.62 51.06 -32.26
N ARG A 158 -20.27 51.95 -31.33
CA ARG A 158 -20.97 53.26 -31.14
C ARG A 158 -21.03 54.15 -32.37
N ARG A 159 -20.17 53.93 -33.37
CA ARG A 159 -20.13 54.71 -34.61
C ARG A 159 -20.88 54.07 -35.78
N VAL A 160 -21.27 52.80 -35.64
CA VAL A 160 -21.87 52.01 -36.72
C VAL A 160 -23.33 51.70 -36.40
N GLN A 161 -23.64 51.36 -35.14
CA GLN A 161 -24.97 50.95 -34.72
C GLN A 161 -25.65 52.03 -33.87
N PRO A 162 -26.87 52.48 -34.24
CA PRO A 162 -27.64 53.44 -33.44
C PRO A 162 -27.88 52.99 -31.99
N TYR A 163 -27.97 51.66 -31.77
CA TYR A 163 -28.15 51.07 -30.44
C TYR A 163 -27.01 51.42 -29.46
N PHE A 164 -25.76 51.45 -29.94
CA PHE A 164 -24.57 51.75 -29.13
C PHE A 164 -24.18 53.24 -29.13
N GLY A 165 -24.95 54.13 -29.78
CA GLY A 165 -24.67 55.56 -29.89
C GLY A 165 -24.83 56.36 -28.59
N LYS A 166 -25.18 55.71 -27.47
CA LYS A 166 -25.41 56.36 -26.17
C LYS A 166 -24.09 56.73 -25.47
N PRO A 167 -24.08 57.78 -24.63
CA PRO A 167 -22.91 58.15 -23.84
C PRO A 167 -22.53 57.02 -22.87
N ALA A 168 -21.24 56.90 -22.54
CA ALA A 168 -20.68 55.78 -21.77
C ALA A 168 -21.49 55.45 -20.51
N ARG A 169 -21.85 56.46 -19.70
CA ARG A 169 -22.65 56.29 -18.48
C ARG A 169 -24.00 55.56 -18.69
N GLU A 170 -24.60 55.69 -19.86
CA GLU A 170 -25.87 55.08 -20.24
C GLU A 170 -25.68 53.77 -21.00
N ALA A 171 -24.50 53.54 -21.58
CA ALA A 171 -24.13 52.33 -22.30
C ALA A 171 -23.41 51.29 -21.41
N LEU A 172 -22.90 51.68 -20.25
CA LEU A 172 -22.13 50.83 -19.34
C LEU A 172 -22.91 49.58 -18.91
N PHE A 173 -24.19 49.71 -18.53
CA PHE A 173 -25.01 48.56 -18.13
C PHE A 173 -25.54 47.77 -19.35
N PRO A 174 -26.08 48.41 -20.41
CA PRO A 174 -26.56 47.71 -21.60
C PRO A 174 -25.52 46.96 -22.43
N SER A 175 -24.23 47.21 -22.22
CA SER A 175 -23.16 46.48 -22.91
C SER A 175 -22.78 45.15 -22.23
N PHE A 176 -23.42 44.81 -21.10
CA PHE A 176 -23.20 43.55 -20.39
C PHE A 176 -24.04 42.37 -20.92
N TRP A 177 -25.02 42.62 -21.79
CA TRP A 177 -25.94 41.61 -22.31
C TRP A 177 -26.07 41.67 -23.83
#